data_AF-A0A4U1IEN9-F1
#
_entry.id   AF-A0A4U1IEN9-F1
#
_cell.length_a   1.000
_cell.length_b   1.000
_cell.length_c   1.000
_cell.angle_alpha   90.00
_cell.angle_beta   90.00
_cell.angle_gamma   90.00
#
_symmetry.space_group_name_H-M   'P 1'
#
loop_
_entity.id
_entity.type
_entity.pdbx_description
1 polymer ?
#
loop_
_entity_poly.entity_id
_entity_poly.type
_entity_poly.pdbx_seq_one_letter_code
_entity_poly.pdbx_strand_id
1 'polypeptide(L)'
;MPFARSILAKASALRSIDLLPNQRARILESISDDIKKCTNFIAPQVSTAAWKEAERLGVDLYSKNWHDQPAFDAGRQTFHFEHVLPVSAIRDACLELNSEAAIFDVLKKLRVAWILKTEDAELTVLRTIVTPRRAVGGKAFVGGGREQPASNATTPSSPSPSSRMSPSATSTTGPDGRPFQLQASSSPRPQHVAARQGTDKD
;
A
#
# COMPACT_ATOMS: atom_id res chain seq x y z
N MET A 1 -0.17 -18.62 2.21
CA MET A 1 0.16 -17.21 1.89
C MET A 1 0.83 -16.59 3.11
N PRO A 2 2.09 -16.14 3.03
CA PRO A 2 2.87 -15.69 4.20
C PRO A 2 2.22 -14.51 4.95
N PHE A 3 1.40 -13.70 4.27
CA PHE A 3 0.72 -12.55 4.85
C PHE A 3 -0.28 -12.92 5.95
N ALA A 4 -1.00 -14.04 5.84
CA ALA A 4 -1.99 -14.42 6.84
C ALA A 4 -1.36 -14.64 8.23
N ARG A 5 -0.21 -15.33 8.25
CA ARG A 5 0.57 -15.53 9.48
C ARG A 5 1.11 -14.23 10.05
N SER A 6 1.67 -13.37 9.19
CA SER A 6 2.17 -12.04 9.59
C SER A 6 1.07 -11.20 10.24
N ILE A 7 -0.11 -11.14 9.61
CA ILE A 7 -1.28 -10.42 10.10
C ILE A 7 -1.77 -11.00 11.42
N LEU A 8 -1.86 -12.33 11.55
CA LEU A 8 -2.24 -12.99 12.81
C LEU A 8 -1.31 -12.63 13.96
N ALA A 9 0.01 -12.65 13.72
CA ALA A 9 1.00 -12.30 14.73
C ALA A 9 0.85 -10.85 15.20
N LYS A 10 0.65 -9.92 14.26
CA LYS A 10 0.40 -8.49 14.55
C LYS A 10 -0.92 -8.27 15.31
N ALA A 11 -1.99 -8.93 14.89
CA ALA A 11 -3.28 -8.89 15.58
C ALA A 11 -3.20 -9.46 16.99
N SER A 12 -2.43 -10.53 17.19
CA SER A 12 -2.19 -11.11 18.51
C SER A 12 -1.37 -10.19 19.41
N ALA A 13 -0.34 -9.53 18.89
CA ALA A 13 0.43 -8.52 19.62
C ALA A 13 -0.45 -7.35 20.09
N LEU A 14 -1.37 -6.89 19.24
CA LEU A 14 -2.34 -5.84 19.59
C LEU A 14 -3.26 -6.21 20.76
N ARG A 15 -3.50 -7.50 20.99
CA ARG A 15 -4.38 -8.01 22.07
C ARG A 15 -3.63 -8.38 23.35
N SER A 16 -2.34 -8.72 23.25
CA SER A 16 -1.57 -9.33 24.33
C SER A 16 -0.58 -8.37 25.02
N ILE A 17 -0.30 -7.21 24.41
CA ILE A 17 0.70 -6.26 24.90
C ILE A 17 0.04 -4.91 25.13
N ASP A 18 0.35 -4.28 26.26
CA ASP A 18 0.02 -2.88 26.49
C ASP A 18 0.88 -1.98 25.61
N LEU A 19 0.29 -1.49 24.53
CA LEU A 19 0.96 -0.66 23.54
C LEU A 19 0.55 0.80 23.72
N LEU A 20 1.54 1.70 23.58
CA LEU A 20 1.27 3.13 23.45
C LEU A 20 0.44 3.42 22.18
N PRO A 21 -0.35 4.50 22.15
CA PRO A 21 -1.21 4.82 21.00
C PRO A 21 -0.47 4.87 19.65
N ASN A 22 0.75 5.42 19.63
CA ASN A 22 1.59 5.47 18.43
C ASN A 22 2.07 4.09 17.99
N GLN A 23 2.46 3.21 18.93
CA GLN A 23 2.87 1.83 18.61
C GLN A 23 1.70 1.05 18.01
N ARG A 24 0.52 1.17 18.61
CA ARG A 24 -0.72 0.57 18.10
C ARG A 24 -1.01 1.05 16.67
N ALA A 25 -0.94 2.35 16.42
CA ALA A 25 -1.15 2.91 15.09
C ALA A 25 -0.16 2.35 14.05
N ARG A 26 1.13 2.22 14.42
CA ARG A 26 2.15 1.64 13.53
C ARG A 26 1.90 0.17 13.21
N ILE A 27 1.43 -0.64 14.16
CA ILE A 27 1.07 -2.03 13.88
C ILE A 27 -0.14 -2.10 12.95
N LEU A 28 -1.17 -1.28 13.19
CA LEU A 28 -2.34 -1.22 12.31
C LEU A 28 -1.98 -0.82 10.89
N GLU A 29 -1.10 0.17 10.70
CA GLU A 29 -0.60 0.54 9.37
C GLU A 29 0.19 -0.62 8.73
N SER A 30 1.03 -1.30 9.52
CA SER A 30 1.77 -2.46 9.02
C SER A 30 0.87 -3.63 8.59
N ILE A 31 -0.30 -3.81 9.21
CA ILE A 31 -1.32 -4.77 8.74
C ILE A 31 -1.93 -4.28 7.43
N SER A 32 -2.30 -2.99 7.34
CA SER A 32 -2.81 -2.40 6.10
C SER A 32 -1.83 -2.58 4.94
N ASP A 33 -0.53 -2.39 5.18
CA ASP A 33 0.52 -2.57 4.17
C ASP A 33 0.66 -4.03 3.70
N ASP A 34 0.53 -4.99 4.61
CA ASP A 34 0.49 -6.41 4.23
C ASP A 34 -0.73 -6.72 3.35
N ILE A 35 -1.90 -6.16 3.67
CA ILE A 35 -3.12 -6.30 2.85
C ILE A 35 -2.92 -5.67 1.47
N LYS A 36 -2.38 -4.44 1.38
CA LYS A 36 -2.07 -3.79 0.10
C LYS A 36 -1.13 -4.65 -0.73
N LYS A 37 -0.08 -5.23 -0.13
CA LYS A 37 0.88 -6.11 -0.83
C LYS A 37 0.24 -7.42 -1.31
N CYS A 38 -0.78 -7.94 -0.64
CA CYS A 38 -1.49 -9.13 -1.10
C CYS A 38 -2.13 -8.91 -2.48
N THR A 39 -2.47 -7.67 -2.84
CA THR A 39 -3.11 -7.36 -4.12
C THR A 39 -2.21 -7.57 -5.33
N ASN A 40 -0.88 -7.63 -5.13
CA ASN A 40 0.08 -7.96 -6.19
C ASN A 40 -0.13 -9.37 -6.77
N PHE A 41 -0.87 -10.24 -6.07
CA PHE A 41 -1.16 -11.61 -6.48
C PHE A 41 -2.61 -11.80 -6.98
N ILE A 42 -3.35 -10.71 -7.16
CA ILE A 42 -4.77 -10.74 -7.51
C ILE A 42 -4.92 -10.12 -8.90
N ALA A 43 -5.53 -10.87 -9.82
CA ALA A 43 -5.88 -10.34 -11.12
C ALA A 43 -6.88 -9.18 -10.96
N PRO A 44 -6.59 -7.99 -11.51
CA PRO A 44 -7.48 -6.87 -11.37
C PRO A 44 -8.71 -7.02 -12.24
N GLN A 45 -9.77 -6.38 -11.80
CA GLN A 45 -10.94 -6.10 -12.63
C GLN A 45 -10.75 -4.75 -13.30
N VAL A 46 -11.59 -4.45 -14.29
CA VAL A 46 -11.51 -3.19 -15.03
C VAL A 46 -12.93 -2.68 -15.21
N SER A 47 -13.19 -1.42 -14.85
CA SER A 47 -14.48 -0.79 -15.13
C SER A 47 -14.68 -0.63 -16.63
N THR A 48 -15.93 -0.55 -17.07
CA THR A 48 -16.23 -0.35 -18.50
C THR A 48 -15.61 0.95 -19.03
N ALA A 49 -15.56 2.01 -18.22
CA ALA A 49 -14.97 3.29 -18.62
C ALA A 49 -13.45 3.20 -18.70
N ALA A 50 -12.79 2.58 -17.71
CA ALA A 50 -11.35 2.35 -17.75
C ALA A 50 -10.93 1.43 -18.91
N TRP A 51 -11.74 0.40 -19.22
CA TRP A 51 -11.48 -0.49 -20.34
C TRP A 51 -11.49 0.26 -21.69
N LYS A 52 -12.50 1.10 -21.93
CA LYS A 52 -12.59 1.92 -23.16
C LYS A 52 -11.39 2.85 -23.31
N GLU A 53 -10.98 3.49 -22.21
CA GLU A 53 -9.84 4.39 -22.24
C GLU A 53 -8.52 3.65 -22.43
N ALA A 54 -8.39 2.46 -21.87
CA ALA A 54 -7.23 1.59 -22.07
C ALA A 54 -7.13 1.07 -23.51
N GLU A 55 -8.27 0.71 -24.12
CA GLU A 55 -8.36 0.33 -25.54
C GLU A 55 -7.85 1.48 -26.43
N ARG A 56 -8.27 2.72 -26.15
CA ARG A 56 -7.80 3.92 -26.86
C ARG A 56 -6.29 4.12 -26.75
N LEU A 57 -5.70 3.74 -25.62
CA LEU A 57 -4.26 3.86 -25.35
C LEU A 57 -3.45 2.63 -25.81
N GLY A 58 -4.11 1.55 -26.25
CA GLY A 58 -3.44 0.30 -26.62
C GLY A 58 -2.83 -0.45 -25.42
N VAL A 59 -3.45 -0.34 -24.24
CA VAL A 59 -2.98 -0.94 -22.98
C VAL A 59 -3.96 -2.02 -22.53
N ASP A 60 -3.45 -3.20 -22.18
CA ASP A 60 -4.25 -4.22 -21.50
C ASP A 60 -4.15 -4.06 -19.98
N LEU A 61 -5.20 -3.55 -19.34
CA LEU A 61 -5.23 -3.35 -17.89
C LEU A 61 -5.40 -4.65 -17.08
N TYR A 62 -5.92 -5.73 -17.67
CA TYR A 62 -6.13 -6.99 -16.93
C TYR A 62 -4.81 -7.67 -16.56
N SER A 63 -3.73 -7.40 -17.30
CA SER A 63 -2.39 -7.92 -17.03
C SER A 63 -1.48 -6.97 -16.24
N LYS A 64 -2.00 -5.81 -15.80
CA LYS A 64 -1.20 -4.75 -15.14
C LYS A 64 -1.57 -4.60 -13.67
N ASN A 65 -0.57 -4.38 -12.83
CA ASN A 65 -0.75 -3.98 -11.44
C ASN A 65 -0.36 -2.52 -11.23
N TRP A 66 -0.56 -2.01 -10.01
CA TRP A 66 -0.23 -0.63 -9.63
C TRP A 66 1.23 -0.22 -9.94
N HIS A 67 2.19 -1.13 -9.82
CA HIS A 67 3.60 -0.86 -10.08
C HIS A 67 3.88 -0.66 -11.58
N ASP A 68 3.07 -1.23 -12.46
CA ASP A 68 3.21 -1.09 -13.92
C ASP A 68 2.66 0.25 -14.42
N GLN A 69 1.79 0.92 -13.64
CA GLN A 69 1.07 2.13 -14.05
C GLN A 69 1.97 3.23 -14.63
N PRO A 70 3.12 3.58 -14.03
CA PRO A 70 3.97 4.65 -14.54
C PRO A 70 4.46 4.42 -15.98
N ALA A 71 4.48 3.17 -16.46
CA ALA A 71 4.90 2.84 -17.81
C ALA A 71 3.86 3.17 -18.89
N PHE A 72 2.57 3.26 -18.54
CA PHE A 72 1.48 3.48 -19.50
C PHE A 72 0.56 4.66 -19.16
N ASP A 73 0.63 5.18 -17.94
CA ASP A 73 -0.09 6.35 -17.46
C ASP A 73 0.89 7.19 -16.62
N ALA A 74 1.77 7.90 -17.33
CA ALA A 74 2.83 8.70 -16.72
C ALA A 74 2.24 9.78 -15.80
N GLY A 75 2.70 9.81 -14.55
CA GLY A 75 2.12 10.70 -13.55
C GLY A 75 0.76 10.23 -12.99
N ARG A 76 0.29 9.03 -13.39
CA ARG A 76 -0.93 8.37 -12.89
C ARG A 76 -2.13 9.30 -12.98
N GLN A 77 -2.42 9.87 -14.14
CA GLN A 77 -3.44 10.91 -14.29
C GLN A 77 -4.79 10.35 -14.71
N THR A 78 -4.82 9.22 -15.42
CA THR A 78 -6.04 8.68 -16.01
C THR A 78 -6.65 7.58 -15.14
N PHE A 79 -5.84 6.60 -14.74
CA PHE A 79 -6.32 5.41 -14.07
C PHE A 79 -6.11 5.48 -12.55
N HIS A 80 -7.00 4.82 -11.83
CA HIS A 80 -6.90 4.60 -10.41
C HIS A 80 -7.00 3.10 -10.11
N PHE A 81 -6.06 2.58 -9.31
CA PHE A 81 -6.07 1.19 -8.87
C PHE A 81 -6.64 1.13 -7.46
N GLU A 82 -7.85 0.59 -7.33
CA GLU A 82 -8.62 0.66 -6.10
C GLU A 82 -9.03 -0.72 -5.60
N HIS A 83 -9.15 -0.85 -4.29
CA HIS A 83 -9.73 -2.02 -3.64
C HIS A 83 -11.26 -1.90 -3.66
N VAL A 84 -11.94 -2.95 -4.14
CA VAL A 84 -13.42 -3.00 -4.14
C VAL A 84 -13.97 -2.91 -2.71
N LEU A 85 -13.28 -3.53 -1.76
CA LEU A 85 -13.52 -3.35 -0.32
C LEU A 85 -12.38 -2.52 0.28
N PRO A 86 -12.67 -1.46 1.07
CA PRO A 86 -11.63 -0.66 1.68
C PRO A 86 -10.66 -1.50 2.52
N VAL A 87 -9.36 -1.21 2.43
CA VAL A 87 -8.32 -1.91 3.21
C VAL A 87 -8.61 -1.87 4.72
N SER A 88 -9.19 -0.77 5.22
CA SER A 88 -9.62 -0.67 6.62
C SER A 88 -10.67 -1.71 6.99
N ALA A 89 -11.69 -1.93 6.15
CA ALA A 89 -12.73 -2.92 6.41
C ALA A 89 -12.17 -4.35 6.43
N ILE A 90 -11.24 -4.65 5.51
CA ILE A 90 -10.54 -5.95 5.48
C ILE A 90 -9.64 -6.14 6.71
N ARG A 91 -8.91 -5.09 7.10
CA ARG A 91 -8.08 -5.10 8.31
C ARG A 91 -8.95 -5.35 9.53
N ASP A 92 -10.04 -4.61 9.69
CA ASP A 92 -10.93 -4.73 10.84
C ASP A 92 -11.52 -6.15 10.91
N ALA A 93 -11.92 -6.72 9.78
CA ALA A 93 -12.34 -8.13 9.71
C ALA A 93 -11.23 -9.12 10.12
N CYS A 94 -9.96 -8.85 9.78
CA CYS A 94 -8.83 -9.70 10.19
C CYS A 94 -8.54 -9.59 11.69
N LEU A 95 -8.76 -8.42 12.31
CA LEU A 95 -8.48 -8.18 13.73
C LEU A 95 -9.42 -8.97 14.65
N GLU A 96 -10.65 -9.23 14.20
CA GLU A 96 -11.64 -10.04 14.93
C GLU A 96 -11.34 -11.55 14.88
N LEU A 97 -10.34 -11.98 14.11
CA LEU A 97 -10.00 -13.38 13.91
C LEU A 97 -8.77 -13.82 14.72
N ASN A 98 -8.78 -15.10 15.11
CA ASN A 98 -7.73 -15.73 15.92
C ASN A 98 -7.09 -16.95 15.23
N SER A 99 -7.34 -17.14 13.93
CA SER A 99 -6.83 -18.28 13.16
C SER A 99 -6.20 -17.82 11.85
N GLU A 100 -5.04 -18.39 11.50
CA GLU A 100 -4.34 -18.13 10.25
C GLU A 100 -5.22 -18.50 9.04
N ALA A 101 -5.95 -19.62 9.14
CA ALA A 101 -6.85 -20.08 8.08
C ALA A 101 -8.02 -19.11 7.86
N ALA A 102 -8.63 -18.61 8.95
CA ALA A 102 -9.73 -17.67 8.84
C ALA A 102 -9.29 -16.33 8.22
N ILE A 103 -8.11 -15.82 8.61
CA ILE A 103 -7.53 -14.62 8.01
C ILE A 103 -7.25 -14.87 6.52
N PHE A 104 -6.70 -16.02 6.18
CA PHE A 104 -6.47 -16.40 4.78
C PHE A 104 -7.77 -16.40 3.95
N ASP A 105 -8.88 -16.89 4.51
CA ASP A 105 -10.19 -16.87 3.85
C ASP A 105 -10.75 -15.46 3.64
N VAL A 106 -10.46 -14.52 4.54
CA VAL A 106 -10.77 -13.10 4.33
C VAL A 106 -9.93 -12.52 3.20
N LEU A 107 -8.61 -12.77 3.21
CA LEU A 107 -7.70 -12.26 2.18
C LEU A 107 -8.02 -12.81 0.78
N LYS A 108 -8.54 -14.03 0.67
CA LYS A 108 -9.02 -14.61 -0.60
C LYS A 108 -10.17 -13.82 -1.25
N LYS A 109 -10.91 -13.04 -0.47
CA LYS A 109 -12.03 -12.21 -0.95
C LYS A 109 -11.58 -10.84 -1.44
N LEU A 110 -10.29 -10.51 -1.31
CA LEU A 110 -9.74 -9.28 -1.84
C LEU A 110 -10.00 -9.20 -3.34
N ARG A 111 -10.48 -8.04 -3.77
CA ARG A 111 -10.69 -7.69 -5.17
C ARG A 111 -10.15 -6.29 -5.38
N VAL A 112 -9.44 -6.12 -6.48
CA VAL A 112 -8.95 -4.82 -6.95
C VAL A 112 -9.47 -4.55 -8.33
N ALA A 113 -9.63 -3.28 -8.66
CA ALA A 113 -10.14 -2.83 -9.93
C ALA A 113 -9.37 -1.61 -10.43
N TRP A 114 -9.14 -1.58 -11.73
CA TRP A 114 -8.82 -0.36 -12.46
C TRP A 114 -10.12 0.39 -12.74
N ILE A 115 -10.16 1.64 -12.31
CA ILE A 115 -11.22 2.61 -12.61
C ILE A 115 -10.59 3.90 -13.16
N LEU A 116 -11.38 4.79 -13.73
CA LEU A 116 -10.91 6.15 -14.05
C LEU A 116 -10.86 7.01 -12.78
N LYS A 117 -9.96 8.00 -12.75
CA LYS A 117 -9.95 9.00 -11.67
C LYS A 117 -11.29 9.75 -11.53
N THR A 118 -12.00 9.95 -12.63
CA THR A 118 -13.32 10.57 -12.61
C THR A 118 -14.35 9.68 -11.91
N GLU A 119 -14.32 8.36 -12.15
CA GLU A 119 -15.16 7.40 -11.42
C GLU A 119 -14.83 7.39 -9.92
N ASP A 120 -13.54 7.42 -9.56
CA ASP A 120 -13.11 7.50 -8.16
C ASP A 120 -13.62 8.77 -7.44
N ALA A 121 -13.57 9.91 -8.13
CA ALA A 121 -14.08 11.17 -7.60
C ALA A 121 -15.59 11.09 -7.29
N GLU A 122 -16.37 10.49 -8.19
CA GLU A 122 -17.81 10.26 -7.99
C GLU A 122 -18.10 9.34 -6.80
N LEU A 123 -17.35 8.24 -6.68
CA LEU A 123 -17.47 7.31 -5.55
C LEU A 123 -17.14 7.96 -4.22
N THR A 124 -16.13 8.84 -4.19
CA THR A 124 -15.73 9.58 -2.99
C THR A 124 -16.81 10.57 -2.54
N VAL A 125 -17.46 11.25 -3.48
CA VAL A 125 -18.61 12.12 -3.18
C VAL A 125 -19.75 11.32 -2.56
N LEU A 126 -20.11 10.17 -3.16
CA LEU A 126 -21.19 9.32 -2.65
C LEU A 126 -20.91 8.80 -1.24
N ARG A 127 -19.66 8.39 -0.94
CA ARG A 127 -19.26 7.94 0.41
C ARG A 127 -19.47 9.03 1.46
N THR A 128 -19.23 10.29 1.09
CA THR A 128 -19.34 11.45 1.98
C THR A 128 -20.80 11.78 2.30
N ILE A 129 -21.71 11.57 1.35
CA ILE A 129 -23.14 11.86 1.52
C ILE A 129 -23.84 10.77 2.36
N VAL A 130 -23.53 9.50 2.11
CA VAL A 130 -24.29 8.36 2.66
C VAL A 130 -23.87 8.00 4.09
N THR A 131 -22.65 8.34 4.51
CA THR A 131 -22.17 8.01 5.85
C THR A 131 -22.10 9.29 6.69
N PRO A 132 -23.18 9.69 7.39
CA PRO A 132 -23.06 10.75 8.37
C PRO A 132 -22.03 10.30 9.40
N ARG A 133 -20.90 11.02 9.48
CA ARG A 133 -19.93 10.86 10.56
C ARG A 133 -20.75 10.84 11.85
N ARG A 134 -20.81 9.69 12.53
CA ARG A 134 -21.25 9.65 13.93
C ARG A 134 -20.35 10.64 14.65
N ALA A 135 -20.91 11.81 14.98
CA ALA A 135 -20.23 12.78 15.81
C ALA A 135 -19.84 12.03 17.07
N VAL A 136 -18.55 11.77 17.24
CA VAL A 136 -18.02 11.15 18.45
C VAL A 136 -18.35 12.15 19.54
N GLY A 137 -19.39 11.85 20.32
CA GLY A 137 -19.90 12.70 21.37
C GLY A 137 -18.74 13.12 22.25
N GLY A 138 -18.47 14.43 22.27
CA GLY A 138 -17.61 15.03 23.27
C GLY A 138 -18.17 14.64 24.62
N LYS A 139 -17.44 13.81 25.36
CA LYS A 139 -17.66 13.65 26.78
C LYS A 139 -17.57 15.06 27.37
N ALA A 140 -18.70 15.55 27.86
CA ALA A 140 -18.73 16.69 28.76
C ALA A 140 -17.76 16.38 29.91
N PHE A 141 -16.62 17.05 29.89
CA PHE A 141 -15.66 17.02 30.98
C PHE A 141 -16.30 17.81 32.13
N VAL A 142 -16.94 17.08 33.04
CA VAL A 142 -17.42 17.64 34.30
C VAL A 142 -16.19 18.05 35.10
N GLY A 143 -16.04 19.36 35.28
CA GLY A 143 -14.98 19.96 36.05
C GLY A 143 -15.03 19.49 37.50
N GLY A 144 -14.10 18.60 37.85
CA GLY A 144 -13.70 18.35 39.22
C GLY A 144 -12.56 19.28 39.56
N GLY A 145 -12.85 20.35 40.31
CA GLY A 145 -11.83 21.21 40.89
C GLY A 145 -10.93 20.42 41.82
N ARG A 146 -9.62 20.53 41.62
CA ARG A 146 -8.62 20.12 42.59
C ARG A 146 -7.67 21.29 42.82
N GLU A 147 -7.73 21.79 44.05
CA GLU A 147 -6.84 22.78 44.60
C GLU A 147 -5.37 22.35 44.46
N GLN A 148 -4.53 23.28 44.00
CA GLN A 148 -3.09 23.26 44.27
C GLN A 148 -2.84 23.72 45.71
N PRO A 149 -1.73 23.28 46.32
CA PRO A 149 -0.70 24.30 46.55
C PRO A 149 0.75 23.85 46.27
N ALA A 150 1.44 24.79 45.63
CA ALA A 150 2.76 25.33 45.92
C ALA A 150 4.02 24.44 45.98
N SER A 151 4.96 24.85 45.11
CA SER A 151 6.41 25.02 45.34
C SER A 151 7.27 23.81 45.69
N ASN A 152 8.21 23.48 44.80
CA ASN A 152 9.61 23.85 45.05
C ASN A 152 10.44 23.90 43.76
N ALA A 153 11.14 25.02 43.64
CA ALA A 153 12.15 25.29 42.63
C ALA A 153 13.41 24.46 42.92
N THR A 154 14.05 23.92 41.87
CA THR A 154 15.52 23.76 41.78
C THR A 154 15.87 23.52 40.31
N THR A 155 16.40 24.54 39.65
CA THR A 155 17.43 24.43 38.58
C THR A 155 18.79 24.71 39.26
N PRO A 156 19.97 24.48 38.64
CA PRO A 156 20.28 24.01 37.28
C PRO A 156 21.34 22.88 37.27
N SER A 157 21.67 22.32 36.10
CA SER A 157 23.06 21.99 35.69
C SER A 157 23.10 21.34 34.29
N SER A 158 23.56 22.11 33.31
CA SER A 158 24.25 21.61 32.11
C SER A 158 25.73 21.44 32.45
N PRO A 159 26.39 20.34 32.04
CA PRO A 159 27.26 20.38 30.85
C PRO A 159 27.16 19.03 30.08
N SER A 160 27.66 18.75 28.87
CA SER A 160 28.64 19.35 27.97
C SER A 160 28.43 18.67 26.59
N PRO A 161 28.90 19.27 25.48
CA PRO A 161 28.86 18.67 24.16
C PRO A 161 30.05 17.71 23.98
N SER A 162 29.82 16.50 23.47
CA SER A 162 30.89 15.59 23.05
C SER A 162 30.59 14.92 21.72
N SER A 163 31.51 15.16 20.79
CA SER A 163 31.95 14.28 19.72
C SER A 163 31.01 14.06 18.53
N ARG A 164 31.15 15.02 17.62
CA ARG A 164 31.06 14.87 16.16
C ARG A 164 31.92 13.68 15.70
N MET A 165 31.32 12.55 15.36
CA MET A 165 31.99 11.50 14.58
C MET A 165 31.68 11.70 13.09
N SER A 166 32.74 11.90 12.32
CA SER A 166 32.73 11.88 10.85
C SER A 166 32.35 10.49 10.34
N PRO A 167 31.51 10.34 9.31
CA PRO A 167 31.36 9.08 8.60
C PRO A 167 32.61 8.84 7.75
N SER A 168 33.38 7.80 8.10
CA SER A 168 34.37 7.23 7.19
C SER A 168 33.63 6.48 6.08
N ALA A 169 33.93 6.82 4.83
CA ALA A 169 33.47 6.07 3.67
C ALA A 169 34.20 4.73 3.63
N THR A 170 33.52 3.65 3.99
CA THR A 170 34.02 2.30 3.78
C THR A 170 33.75 1.91 2.33
N SER A 171 34.77 1.98 1.49
CA SER A 171 34.77 1.35 0.17
C SER A 171 34.82 -0.17 0.38
N THR A 172 33.67 -0.83 0.25
CA THR A 172 33.61 -2.30 0.21
C THR A 172 34.09 -2.77 -1.16
N THR A 173 35.38 -3.09 -1.24
CA THR A 173 35.98 -3.83 -2.35
C THR A 173 35.50 -5.27 -2.28
N GLY A 174 34.91 -5.79 -3.36
CA GLY A 174 34.64 -7.22 -3.49
C GLY A 174 35.96 -8.02 -3.54
N PRO A 175 35.94 -9.32 -3.21
CA PRO A 175 37.14 -10.15 -3.07
C PRO A 175 38.03 -10.24 -4.33
N ASP A 176 37.53 -9.83 -5.50
CA ASP A 176 38.23 -10.04 -6.78
C ASP A 176 38.73 -8.76 -7.47
N GLY A 177 38.53 -7.56 -6.90
CA GLY A 177 39.15 -6.32 -7.40
C GLY A 177 38.91 -5.97 -8.88
N ARG A 178 37.92 -6.55 -9.56
CA ARG A 178 37.67 -6.34 -10.99
C ARG A 178 36.53 -5.35 -11.22
N PRO A 179 36.72 -4.33 -12.09
CA PRO A 179 35.64 -3.45 -12.51
C PRO A 179 34.57 -4.24 -13.30
N PHE A 180 33.31 -4.01 -12.95
CA PHE A 180 32.15 -4.66 -13.56
C PHE A 180 31.95 -4.12 -14.98
N GLN A 181 32.33 -4.90 -15.98
CA GLN A 181 32.15 -4.57 -17.40
C GLN A 181 30.78 -5.11 -17.85
N LEU A 182 29.81 -4.21 -18.06
CA LEU A 182 28.50 -4.52 -18.63
C LEU A 182 28.70 -4.97 -20.09
N GLN A 183 28.60 -6.28 -20.35
CA GLN A 183 28.45 -6.78 -21.71
C GLN A 183 27.00 -6.55 -22.16
N ALA A 184 26.84 -5.71 -23.18
CA ALA A 184 25.57 -5.52 -23.88
C ALA A 184 25.28 -6.76 -24.72
N SER A 185 24.30 -7.56 -24.29
CA SER A 185 23.79 -8.70 -25.04
C SER A 185 22.86 -8.19 -26.15
N SER A 186 23.33 -8.23 -27.40
CA SER A 186 22.54 -7.96 -28.60
C SER A 186 21.53 -9.10 -28.82
N SER A 187 20.26 -8.87 -28.50
CA SER A 187 19.19 -9.81 -28.87
C SER A 187 18.89 -9.74 -30.38
N PRO A 188 18.70 -10.89 -31.07
CA PRO A 188 18.41 -10.92 -32.49
C PRO A 188 17.00 -10.44 -32.82
N ARG A 189 16.93 -9.69 -33.93
CA ARG A 189 15.74 -9.09 -34.55
C ARG A 189 14.79 -10.19 -35.07
N PRO A 190 13.48 -10.17 -34.77
CA PRO A 190 12.54 -11.12 -35.37
C PRO A 190 12.33 -10.79 -36.85
N GLN A 191 12.43 -11.81 -37.71
CA GLN A 191 12.14 -11.71 -39.14
C GLN A 191 10.62 -11.66 -39.35
N HIS A 192 10.16 -10.64 -40.06
CA HIS A 192 8.80 -10.51 -40.55
C HIS A 192 8.51 -11.61 -41.57
N VAL A 193 7.57 -12.51 -41.25
CA VAL A 193 6.98 -13.43 -42.23
C VAL A 193 5.85 -12.70 -42.94
N ALA A 194 6.06 -12.39 -44.23
CA ALA A 194 5.04 -11.85 -45.12
C ALA A 194 4.04 -12.95 -45.49
N ALA A 195 2.78 -12.80 -45.07
CA ALA A 195 1.68 -13.63 -45.55
C ALA A 195 1.26 -13.16 -46.95
N ARG A 196 1.29 -14.11 -47.89
CA ARG A 196 0.92 -13.95 -49.30
C ARG A 196 -0.58 -13.72 -49.46
N GLN A 197 -0.91 -12.78 -50.34
CA GLN A 197 -2.24 -12.63 -50.94
C GLN A 197 -2.52 -13.85 -51.83
N GLY A 198 -3.65 -14.53 -51.57
CA GLY A 198 -4.23 -15.53 -52.46
C GLY A 198 -5.38 -14.88 -53.22
N THR A 199 -5.21 -14.83 -54.54
CA THR A 199 -6.13 -14.28 -55.54
C THR A 199 -7.31 -15.21 -55.85
N ASP A 200 -8.38 -14.59 -56.32
CA ASP A 200 -9.56 -15.10 -57.03
C ASP A 200 -9.39 -16.36 -57.90
N LYS A 201 -10.49 -17.12 -57.97
CA LYS A 201 -11.07 -17.96 -59.05
C LYS A 201 -12.23 -18.77 -58.42
N ASP A 202 -13.45 -18.90 -58.92
CA ASP A 202 -14.16 -18.56 -60.16
C ASP A 202 -15.64 -18.26 -59.82
#